data_AF-A0A2E6GYZ0-F1
#
_entry.id   AF-A0A2E6GYZ0-F1
#
_cell.length_a   1.000
_cell.length_b   1.000
_cell.length_c   1.000
_cell.angle_alpha   90.00
_cell.angle_beta   90.00
_cell.angle_gamma   90.00
#
_symmetry.space_group_name_H-M   'P 1'
#
loop_
_entity.id
_entity.type
_entity.pdbx_description
1 polymer ?
#
loop_
_entity_poly.entity_id
_entity_poly.type
_entity_poly.pdbx_seq_one_letter_code
_entity_poly.pdbx_strand_id
1 'polypeptide(L)'
;MLKVITVLRSGGEFKREHVEKIKAMAERHLTHEFLFICLTDSALKEYDIPLVHNWPRWWAKMEMFNIQGPAIFFDLDTIITSNIDDIIESLKDEEFATLRDAYRRGSNIGSGIMSWSKDISYLYHAFEKDAGEFMRKLRGDQDFIQKAVKQNTFIQDYSSGVVSFKADIGQGKQYNKEKHKIVFFHGRPRPWHQDIIEY
;
A
#
# COMPACT_ATOMS: atom_id res chain seq x y z
N MET A 1 -6.65 5.22 16.99
CA MET A 1 -7.51 5.07 15.81
C MET A 1 -6.65 4.69 14.63
N LEU A 2 -7.05 3.69 13.84
CA LEU A 2 -6.34 3.23 12.64
C LEU A 2 -6.39 4.32 11.56
N LYS A 3 -5.32 4.46 10.76
CA LYS A 3 -5.31 5.29 9.55
C LYS A 3 -5.22 4.39 8.32
N VAL A 4 -6.16 4.50 7.41
CA VAL A 4 -6.10 3.83 6.10
C VAL A 4 -5.62 4.86 5.08
N ILE A 5 -4.42 4.64 4.55
CA ILE A 5 -3.70 5.63 3.75
C ILE A 5 -3.60 5.16 2.30
N THR A 6 -3.79 6.08 1.37
CA THR A 6 -3.37 5.93 -0.01
C THR A 6 -2.71 7.20 -0.53
N VAL A 7 -2.08 7.14 -1.70
CA VAL A 7 -1.36 8.27 -2.29
C VAL A 7 -1.77 8.39 -3.75
N LEU A 8 -2.30 9.56 -4.13
CA LEU A 8 -2.61 9.91 -5.50
C LEU A 8 -1.77 11.10 -5.95
N ARG A 9 -0.82 10.84 -6.84
CA ARG A 9 -0.14 11.90 -7.58
C ARG A 9 -0.70 12.04 -8.99
N SER A 10 -1.08 13.25 -9.35
CA SER A 10 -1.67 13.60 -10.64
C SER A 10 -0.68 13.38 -11.81
N GLY A 11 -1.22 13.33 -13.03
CA GLY A 11 -0.44 13.11 -14.26
C GLY A 11 -0.16 11.64 -14.63
N GLY A 12 -0.57 10.68 -13.79
CA GLY A 12 -0.48 9.25 -14.06
C GLY A 12 -1.76 8.61 -14.62
N GLU A 13 -1.73 7.28 -14.76
CA GLU A 13 -2.92 6.47 -15.11
C GLU A 13 -3.93 6.43 -13.97
N PHE A 14 -3.47 6.56 -12.72
CA PHE A 14 -4.35 6.59 -11.56
C PHE A 14 -5.10 7.91 -11.44
N LYS A 15 -6.38 7.83 -11.07
CA LYS A 15 -7.32 8.95 -10.97
C LYS A 15 -8.00 8.94 -9.61
N ARG A 16 -8.73 10.02 -9.33
CA ARG A 16 -9.55 10.16 -8.11
C ARG A 16 -10.47 8.96 -7.89
N GLU A 17 -11.09 8.44 -8.95
CA GLU A 17 -11.99 7.28 -8.85
C GLU A 17 -11.32 6.04 -8.23
N HIS A 18 -10.00 5.86 -8.41
CA HIS A 18 -9.27 4.75 -7.80
C HIS A 18 -9.08 4.94 -6.29
N VAL A 19 -8.89 6.19 -5.84
CA VAL A 19 -8.89 6.53 -4.39
C VAL A 19 -10.25 6.22 -3.79
N GLU A 20 -11.32 6.63 -4.46
CA GLU A 20 -12.70 6.36 -4.00
C GLU A 20 -13.00 4.87 -3.91
N LYS A 21 -12.47 4.06 -4.83
CA LYS A 21 -12.61 2.60 -4.78
C LYS A 21 -11.90 2.00 -3.58
N ILE A 22 -10.66 2.40 -3.30
CA ILE A 22 -9.95 1.96 -2.08
C ILE A 22 -10.72 2.36 -0.82
N LYS A 23 -11.19 3.62 -0.76
CA LYS A 23 -12.02 4.10 0.35
C LYS A 23 -13.28 3.27 0.54
N ALA A 24 -14.05 3.06 -0.53
CA ALA A 24 -15.30 2.31 -0.48
C ALA A 24 -15.08 0.84 -0.13
N MET A 25 -14.00 0.21 -0.61
CA MET A 25 -13.61 -1.14 -0.23
C MET A 25 -13.21 -1.22 1.25
N ALA A 26 -12.44 -0.25 1.75
CA ALA A 26 -12.10 -0.16 3.17
C ALA A 26 -13.35 -0.02 4.04
N GLU A 27 -14.29 0.88 3.69
CA GLU A 27 -15.55 1.08 4.42
C GLU A 27 -16.45 -0.16 4.43
N ARG A 28 -16.41 -0.99 3.39
CA ARG A 28 -17.17 -2.24 3.31
C ARG A 28 -16.54 -3.39 4.10
N HIS A 29 -15.23 -3.39 4.26
CA HIS A 29 -14.47 -4.58 4.67
C HIS A 29 -13.60 -4.39 5.93
N LEU A 30 -13.57 -3.19 6.50
CA LEU A 30 -13.03 -2.94 7.84
C LEU A 30 -14.17 -2.58 8.78
N THR A 31 -14.30 -3.29 9.90
CA THR A 31 -15.28 -2.93 10.94
C THR A 31 -14.68 -2.07 12.04
N HIS A 32 -13.34 -2.03 12.13
CA HIS A 32 -12.64 -1.09 12.99
C HIS A 32 -12.93 0.36 12.61
N GLU A 33 -13.01 1.25 13.60
CA GLU A 33 -13.03 2.69 13.34
C GLU A 33 -11.67 3.13 12.77
N PHE A 34 -11.71 3.78 11.60
CA PHE A 34 -10.51 4.29 10.93
C PHE A 34 -10.70 5.69 10.36
N LEU A 35 -9.59 6.41 10.24
CA LEU A 35 -9.48 7.63 9.46
C LEU A 35 -8.95 7.29 8.07
N PHE A 36 -9.71 7.59 7.03
CA PHE A 36 -9.21 7.50 5.66
C PHE A 36 -8.37 8.73 5.32
N ILE A 37 -7.22 8.53 4.66
CA ILE A 37 -6.30 9.59 4.25
C ILE A 37 -5.83 9.33 2.82
N CYS A 38 -5.90 10.35 1.98
CA CYS A 38 -5.25 10.36 0.67
C CYS A 38 -4.21 11.47 0.59
N LEU A 39 -2.92 11.14 0.47
CA LEU A 39 -1.91 12.15 0.15
C LEU A 39 -1.98 12.49 -1.34
N THR A 40 -2.12 13.76 -1.70
CA THR A 40 -2.27 14.15 -3.11
C THR A 40 -1.79 15.56 -3.43
N ASP A 41 -1.35 15.78 -4.67
CA ASP A 41 -1.08 17.10 -5.25
C ASP A 41 -2.35 17.80 -5.81
N SER A 42 -3.50 17.13 -5.72
CA SER A 42 -4.81 17.63 -6.13
C SER A 42 -5.85 17.46 -5.03
N ALA A 43 -5.60 18.10 -3.88
CA ALA A 43 -6.48 18.03 -2.71
C ALA A 43 -7.83 18.70 -3.00
N LEU A 44 -8.90 17.91 -2.96
CA LEU A 44 -10.28 18.29 -3.28
C LEU A 44 -11.30 17.77 -2.25
N LYS A 45 -10.87 16.89 -1.35
CA LYS A 45 -11.71 16.14 -0.42
C LYS A 45 -11.25 16.36 1.02
N GLU A 46 -12.14 16.15 1.98
CA GLU A 46 -11.84 16.35 3.40
C GLU A 46 -10.78 15.38 3.96
N TYR A 47 -10.67 14.18 3.37
CA TYR A 47 -9.63 13.19 3.70
C TYR A 47 -8.33 13.40 2.92
N ASP A 48 -8.22 14.45 2.10
CA ASP A 48 -6.99 14.73 1.38
C ASP A 48 -5.99 15.49 2.25
N ILE A 49 -4.74 15.01 2.24
CA ILE A 49 -3.59 15.75 2.77
C ILE A 49 -2.74 16.18 1.58
N PRO A 50 -2.45 17.49 1.41
CA PRO A 50 -1.59 17.95 0.33
C PRO A 50 -0.19 17.34 0.41
N LEU A 51 0.32 16.83 -0.71
CA LEU A 51 1.75 16.50 -0.86
C LEU A 51 2.57 17.79 -0.71
N VAL A 52 3.59 17.76 0.13
CA VAL A 52 4.49 18.89 0.35
C VAL A 52 5.70 18.86 -0.57
N HIS A 53 6.03 17.69 -1.14
CA HIS A 53 7.11 17.53 -2.10
C HIS A 53 6.61 17.30 -3.52
N ASN A 54 7.42 17.72 -4.49
CA ASN A 54 7.17 17.46 -5.90
C ASN A 54 7.74 16.11 -6.36
N TRP A 55 7.85 15.11 -5.46
CA TRP A 55 8.45 13.82 -5.80
C TRP A 55 7.58 13.07 -6.81
N PRO A 56 8.15 12.61 -7.94
CA PRO A 56 7.38 12.11 -9.07
C PRO A 56 6.86 10.69 -8.83
N ARG A 57 5.68 10.41 -9.40
CA ARG A 57 5.13 9.05 -9.53
C ARG A 57 5.07 8.33 -8.17
N TRP A 58 5.55 7.10 -8.10
CA TRP A 58 5.55 6.27 -6.90
C TRP A 58 6.36 6.87 -5.74
N TRP A 59 7.33 7.75 -6.01
CA TRP A 59 8.12 8.37 -4.94
C TRP A 59 7.31 9.31 -4.04
N ALA A 60 6.17 9.83 -4.52
CA ALA A 60 5.26 10.62 -3.70
C ALA A 60 4.78 9.88 -2.45
N LYS A 61 4.73 8.54 -2.47
CA LYS A 61 4.30 7.76 -1.31
C LYS A 61 5.26 7.87 -0.12
N MET A 62 6.50 8.28 -0.33
CA MET A 62 7.47 8.45 0.77
C MET A 62 6.98 9.46 1.82
N GLU A 63 6.14 10.41 1.44
CA GLU A 63 5.56 11.39 2.37
C GLU A 63 4.64 10.76 3.43
N MET A 64 4.03 9.60 3.15
CA MET A 64 3.13 8.95 4.11
C MET A 64 3.87 8.47 5.36
N PHE A 65 5.19 8.25 5.30
CA PHE A 65 5.98 7.83 6.45
C PHE A 65 6.10 8.92 7.51
N ASN A 66 5.73 10.17 7.19
CA ASN A 66 5.60 11.24 8.17
C ASN A 66 4.29 11.15 8.98
N ILE A 67 3.39 10.22 8.64
CA ILE A 67 2.16 9.96 9.38
C ILE A 67 2.42 8.88 10.43
N GLN A 68 2.23 9.22 11.70
CA GLN A 68 2.40 8.27 12.80
C GLN A 68 1.35 7.15 12.77
N GLY A 69 1.77 5.96 13.20
CA GLY A 69 0.88 4.80 13.36
C GLY A 69 -0.21 4.98 14.43
N PRO A 70 -1.13 4.01 14.58
CA PRO A 70 -1.28 2.83 13.73
C PRO A 70 -1.82 3.20 12.35
N ALA A 71 -1.21 2.68 11.30
CA ALA A 71 -1.57 2.98 9.92
C ALA A 71 -1.32 1.80 8.99
N ILE A 72 -2.15 1.70 7.95
CA ILE A 72 -1.98 0.78 6.82
C ILE A 72 -2.12 1.55 5.51
N PHE A 73 -1.18 1.32 4.61
CA PHE A 73 -1.13 1.90 3.28
C PHE A 73 -1.55 0.88 2.23
N PHE A 74 -2.33 1.33 1.25
CA PHE A 74 -2.65 0.59 0.04
C PHE A 74 -2.28 1.39 -1.22
N ASP A 75 -1.49 0.79 -2.10
CA ASP A 75 -1.38 1.25 -3.48
C ASP A 75 -2.75 1.15 -4.16
N LEU A 76 -2.99 2.08 -5.10
CA LEU A 76 -4.27 2.22 -5.78
C LEU A 76 -4.63 1.03 -6.69
N ASP A 77 -3.70 0.12 -6.96
CA ASP A 77 -3.91 -1.13 -7.70
C ASP A 77 -4.13 -2.34 -6.77
N THR A 78 -4.80 -2.12 -5.63
CA THR A 78 -5.21 -3.15 -4.68
C THR A 78 -6.73 -3.32 -4.66
N ILE A 79 -7.19 -4.56 -4.48
CA ILE A 79 -8.61 -4.89 -4.22
C ILE A 79 -8.72 -5.51 -2.83
N ILE A 80 -9.61 -4.98 -1.98
CA ILE A 80 -10.02 -5.61 -0.71
C ILE A 80 -11.37 -6.27 -0.96
N THR A 81 -11.44 -7.59 -0.85
CA THR A 81 -12.55 -8.41 -1.35
C THR A 81 -13.44 -8.97 -0.25
N SER A 82 -12.96 -8.99 0.99
CA SER A 82 -13.69 -9.47 2.16
C SER A 82 -13.12 -8.85 3.44
N ASN A 83 -13.71 -9.14 4.59
CA ASN A 83 -13.31 -8.55 5.86
C ASN A 83 -11.82 -8.84 6.18
N ILE A 84 -11.09 -7.79 6.55
CA ILE A 84 -9.64 -7.82 6.83
C ILE A 84 -9.27 -7.47 8.28
N ASP A 85 -10.24 -7.48 9.21
CA ASP A 85 -9.98 -7.11 10.61
C ASP A 85 -8.96 -8.03 11.28
N ASP A 86 -8.96 -9.32 10.93
CA ASP A 86 -7.95 -10.29 11.39
C ASP A 86 -6.53 -9.93 10.93
N ILE A 87 -6.39 -9.38 9.73
CA ILE A 87 -5.10 -8.91 9.19
C ILE A 87 -4.65 -7.66 9.95
N ILE A 88 -5.56 -6.71 10.22
CA ILE A 88 -5.24 -5.51 11.00
C ILE A 88 -4.81 -5.87 12.43
N GLU A 89 -5.59 -6.72 13.09
CA GLU A 89 -5.35 -7.12 14.49
C GLU A 89 -4.05 -7.91 14.64
N SER A 90 -3.73 -8.78 13.68
CA SER A 90 -2.47 -9.57 13.71
C SER A 90 -1.22 -8.73 13.49
N LEU A 91 -1.33 -7.56 12.85
CA LEU A 91 -0.22 -6.64 12.60
C LEU A 91 -0.08 -5.53 13.64
N LYS A 92 -0.97 -5.45 14.64
CA LYS A 92 -1.05 -4.29 15.55
C LYS A 92 0.23 -4.03 16.37
N ASP A 93 1.00 -5.07 16.65
CA ASP A 93 2.22 -5.02 17.46
C ASP A 93 3.49 -4.95 16.60
N GLU A 94 3.35 -5.07 15.28
CA GLU A 94 4.46 -5.01 14.34
C GLU A 94 4.88 -3.55 14.12
N GLU A 95 6.17 -3.25 14.30
CA GLU A 95 6.68 -1.90 14.05
C GLU A 95 6.50 -1.53 12.59
N PHE A 96 6.82 -2.44 11.68
CA PHE A 96 6.68 -2.27 10.25
C PHE A 96 6.51 -3.62 9.54
N ALA A 97 5.47 -3.71 8.69
CA ALA A 97 5.18 -4.87 7.89
C ALA A 97 4.94 -4.50 6.42
N THR A 98 5.44 -5.30 5.49
CA THR A 98 5.29 -5.10 4.05
C THR A 98 4.74 -6.35 3.37
N LEU A 99 4.44 -6.25 2.07
CA LEU A 99 4.30 -7.46 1.26
C LEU A 99 5.67 -8.14 1.08
N ARG A 100 5.64 -9.43 0.74
CA ARG A 100 6.76 -10.14 0.11
C ARG A 100 6.78 -9.85 -1.39
N ASP A 101 7.95 -9.66 -2.00
CA ASP A 101 8.07 -9.51 -3.45
C ASP A 101 7.51 -10.76 -4.15
N ALA A 102 6.56 -10.55 -5.05
CA ALA A 102 5.79 -11.62 -5.67
C ALA A 102 6.63 -12.54 -6.57
N TYR A 103 7.72 -12.04 -7.16
CA TYR A 103 8.58 -12.80 -8.08
C TYR A 103 9.96 -13.12 -7.50
N ARG A 104 10.51 -12.24 -6.66
CA ARG A 104 11.81 -12.42 -6.00
C ARG A 104 11.61 -12.80 -4.54
N ARG A 105 10.83 -13.86 -4.32
CA ARG A 105 10.46 -14.36 -2.99
C ARG A 105 11.71 -14.65 -2.15
N GLY A 106 11.60 -14.45 -0.84
CA GLY A 106 12.71 -14.47 0.12
C GLY A 106 12.63 -13.25 1.03
N SER A 107 13.76 -12.57 1.22
CA SER A 107 13.85 -11.34 2.03
C SER A 107 13.47 -10.05 1.28
N ASN A 108 13.11 -10.12 -0.01
CA ASN A 108 12.70 -8.93 -0.76
C ASN A 108 11.26 -8.53 -0.41
N ILE A 109 11.07 -7.24 -0.18
CA ILE A 109 9.78 -6.66 0.19
C ILE A 109 8.97 -6.26 -1.06
N GLY A 110 7.68 -6.03 -0.89
CA GLY A 110 6.80 -5.32 -1.80
C GLY A 110 6.16 -4.14 -1.08
N SER A 111 6.21 -2.94 -1.69
CA SER A 111 5.70 -1.69 -1.08
C SER A 111 4.28 -1.31 -1.54
N GLY A 112 3.52 -2.29 -2.06
CA GLY A 112 2.13 -2.10 -2.47
C GLY A 112 1.14 -2.09 -1.30
N ILE A 113 1.48 -2.77 -0.21
CA ILE A 113 0.75 -2.72 1.06
C ILE A 113 1.79 -2.68 2.17
N MET A 114 1.64 -1.73 3.08
CA MET A 114 2.55 -1.56 4.21
C MET A 114 1.78 -1.15 5.46
N SER A 115 2.16 -1.67 6.62
CA SER A 115 1.52 -1.37 7.91
C SER A 115 2.58 -0.98 8.94
N TRP A 116 2.23 -0.08 9.85
CA TRP A 116 3.09 0.31 10.96
C TRP A 116 2.29 0.73 12.19
N SER A 117 2.77 0.30 13.36
CA SER A 117 2.12 0.59 14.65
C SER A 117 2.62 1.86 15.33
N LYS A 118 3.84 2.33 14.99
CA LYS A 118 4.56 3.40 15.71
C LYS A 118 5.06 4.50 14.77
N ASP A 119 5.84 5.43 15.31
CA ASP A 119 6.51 6.45 14.49
C ASP A 119 7.65 5.82 13.67
N ILE A 120 7.53 5.90 12.34
CA ILE A 120 8.56 5.46 11.39
C ILE A 120 9.04 6.60 10.48
N SER A 121 8.88 7.86 10.93
CA SER A 121 9.31 9.07 10.22
C SER A 121 10.80 9.08 9.87
N TYR A 122 11.62 8.21 10.51
CA TYR A 122 13.00 7.99 10.10
C TYR A 122 13.12 7.57 8.62
N LEU A 123 12.14 6.85 8.05
CA LEU A 123 12.11 6.50 6.62
C LEU A 123 11.90 7.73 5.75
N TYR A 124 10.97 8.61 6.15
CA TYR A 124 10.72 9.88 5.49
C TYR A 124 11.99 10.76 5.52
N HIS A 125 12.57 11.00 6.70
CA HIS A 125 13.74 11.86 6.85
C HIS A 125 14.99 11.30 6.18
N ALA A 126 15.19 9.97 6.22
CA ALA A 126 16.29 9.33 5.52
C ALA A 126 16.15 9.49 4.00
N PHE A 127 14.92 9.42 3.46
CA PHE A 127 14.68 9.63 2.03
C PHE A 127 14.84 11.11 1.65
N GLU A 128 14.18 12.00 2.39
CA GLU A 128 14.14 13.44 2.13
C GLU A 128 15.53 14.05 2.01
N LYS A 129 16.45 13.65 2.89
CA LYS A 129 17.83 14.15 2.93
C LYS A 129 18.55 14.07 1.58
N ASP A 130 18.39 12.96 0.86
CA ASP A 130 19.10 12.67 -0.39
C ASP A 130 18.14 12.19 -1.50
N ALA A 131 16.89 12.67 -1.48
CA ALA A 131 15.81 12.16 -2.34
C ALA A 131 16.18 12.18 -3.82
N GLY A 132 16.83 13.26 -4.29
CA GLY A 132 17.31 13.38 -5.67
C GLY A 132 18.31 12.29 -6.07
N GLU A 133 19.16 11.86 -5.15
CA GLU A 133 20.12 10.78 -5.39
C GLU A 133 19.44 9.41 -5.43
N PHE A 134 18.54 9.14 -4.47
CA PHE A 134 17.79 7.89 -4.43
C PHE A 134 16.92 7.72 -5.68
N MET A 135 16.18 8.76 -6.07
CA MET A 135 15.34 8.75 -7.25
C MET A 135 16.14 8.55 -8.55
N ARG A 136 17.42 8.94 -8.57
CA ARG A 136 18.32 8.74 -9.72
C ARG A 136 18.96 7.35 -9.75
N LYS A 137 19.33 6.80 -8.59
CA LYS A 137 20.13 5.56 -8.48
C LYS A 137 19.27 4.29 -8.32
N LEU A 138 18.12 4.40 -7.69
CA LEU A 138 17.26 3.26 -7.35
C LEU A 138 16.15 3.09 -8.39
N ARG A 139 15.65 1.86 -8.55
CA ARG A 139 14.59 1.59 -9.53
C ARG A 139 13.22 2.07 -9.06
N GLY A 140 12.99 2.06 -7.75
CA GLY A 140 11.73 2.49 -7.15
C GLY A 140 11.80 2.59 -5.64
N ASP A 141 10.69 3.01 -5.05
CA ASP A 141 10.49 3.18 -3.60
C ASP A 141 10.82 1.92 -2.82
N GLN A 142 10.44 0.74 -3.34
CA GLN A 142 10.75 -0.55 -2.73
C GLN A 142 12.25 -0.75 -2.47
N ASP A 143 13.12 -0.38 -3.42
CA ASP A 143 14.58 -0.53 -3.27
C ASP A 143 15.13 0.35 -2.14
N PHE A 144 14.53 1.54 -1.94
CA PHE A 144 14.91 2.43 -0.85
C PHE A 144 14.42 1.86 0.48
N ILE A 145 13.13 1.55 0.57
CA ILE A 145 12.50 1.07 1.81
C ILE A 145 13.21 -0.18 2.31
N GLN A 146 13.53 -1.12 1.42
CA GLN A 146 14.25 -2.35 1.78
C GLN A 146 15.64 -2.08 2.39
N LYS A 147 16.32 -1.02 1.97
CA LYS A 147 17.64 -0.64 2.49
C LYS A 147 17.56 0.17 3.78
N ALA A 148 16.51 0.98 3.92
CA ALA A 148 16.37 1.94 5.00
C ALA A 148 15.69 1.36 6.24
N VAL A 149 14.82 0.36 6.06
CA VAL A 149 14.07 -0.25 7.15
C VAL A 149 14.99 -0.96 8.14
N LYS A 150 14.75 -0.75 9.44
CA LYS A 150 15.51 -1.40 10.52
C LYS A 150 15.09 -2.86 10.72
N GLN A 151 13.79 -3.10 10.70
CA GLN A 151 13.17 -4.41 10.87
C GLN A 151 11.90 -4.48 10.04
N ASN A 152 11.66 -5.63 9.42
CA ASN A 152 10.50 -5.86 8.58
C ASN A 152 9.92 -7.23 8.85
N THR A 153 8.60 -7.30 9.04
CA THR A 153 7.83 -8.54 8.94
C THR A 153 7.02 -8.56 7.65
N PHE A 154 6.61 -9.75 7.21
CA PHE A 154 5.80 -9.87 6.00
C PHE A 154 4.34 -10.08 6.39
N ILE A 155 3.44 -9.31 5.78
CA ILE A 155 1.99 -9.43 5.99
C ILE A 155 1.52 -10.87 5.71
N GLN A 156 2.14 -11.53 4.71
CA GLN A 156 1.85 -12.92 4.35
C GLN A 156 2.23 -13.95 5.42
N ASP A 157 3.04 -13.60 6.42
CA ASP A 157 3.36 -14.49 7.55
C ASP A 157 2.20 -14.53 8.56
N TYR A 158 1.30 -13.54 8.54
CA TYR A 158 0.11 -13.45 9.39
C TYR A 158 -1.18 -13.81 8.66
N SER A 159 -1.22 -13.67 7.33
CA SER A 159 -2.39 -14.03 6.53
C SER A 159 -2.04 -14.53 5.14
N SER A 160 -2.41 -15.78 4.86
CA SER A 160 -2.37 -16.35 3.50
C SER A 160 -3.41 -15.74 2.55
N GLY A 161 -4.29 -14.87 3.05
CA GLY A 161 -5.34 -14.20 2.27
C GLY A 161 -4.88 -12.97 1.51
N VAL A 162 -3.61 -12.56 1.64
CA VAL A 162 -3.00 -11.45 0.90
C VAL A 162 -2.18 -11.99 -0.26
N VAL A 163 -2.70 -11.85 -1.48
CA VAL A 163 -2.18 -12.55 -2.66
C VAL A 163 -1.96 -11.62 -3.85
N SER A 164 -0.94 -11.94 -4.65
CA SER A 164 -0.73 -11.33 -5.95
C SER A 164 -1.71 -11.88 -6.98
N PHE A 165 -2.37 -10.97 -7.71
CA PHE A 165 -3.23 -11.35 -8.85
C PHE A 165 -2.51 -12.26 -9.87
N LYS A 166 -1.25 -11.94 -10.19
CA LYS A 166 -0.49 -12.65 -11.22
C LYS A 166 0.23 -13.87 -10.69
N ALA A 167 1.01 -13.67 -9.62
CA ALA A 167 1.99 -14.67 -9.18
C ALA A 167 1.34 -15.77 -8.34
N ASP A 168 0.37 -15.41 -7.51
CA ASP A 168 -0.18 -16.33 -6.52
C ASP A 168 -1.47 -17.00 -7.02
N ILE A 169 -2.31 -16.26 -7.75
CA ILE A 169 -3.61 -16.78 -8.22
C ILE A 169 -3.71 -16.93 -9.75
N GLY A 170 -2.57 -16.91 -10.45
CA GLY A 170 -2.48 -17.27 -11.86
C GLY A 170 -3.29 -16.38 -12.80
N GLN A 171 -3.23 -15.06 -12.61
CA GLN A 171 -4.08 -14.07 -13.29
C GLN A 171 -5.56 -14.27 -12.98
N GLY A 172 -5.89 -14.44 -11.70
CA GLY A 172 -7.26 -14.62 -11.23
C GLY A 172 -7.86 -16.02 -11.44
N LYS A 173 -7.22 -16.91 -12.22
CA LYS A 173 -7.75 -18.27 -12.49
C LYS A 173 -7.98 -19.11 -11.24
N GLN A 174 -7.23 -18.85 -10.17
CA GLN A 174 -7.34 -19.55 -8.90
C GLN A 174 -8.03 -18.71 -7.82
N TYR A 175 -8.64 -17.58 -8.20
CA TYR A 175 -9.29 -16.69 -7.25
C TYR A 175 -10.42 -17.41 -6.49
N ASN A 176 -10.45 -17.20 -5.17
CA ASN A 176 -11.48 -17.69 -4.27
C ASN A 176 -11.76 -16.61 -3.23
N LYS A 177 -12.95 -16.00 -3.30
CA LYS A 177 -13.36 -14.88 -2.43
C LYS A 177 -13.37 -15.21 -0.93
N GLU A 178 -13.53 -16.48 -0.58
CA GLU A 178 -13.53 -16.93 0.83
C GLU A 178 -12.10 -17.06 1.39
N LYS A 179 -11.11 -17.17 0.52
CA LYS A 179 -9.69 -17.34 0.91
C LYS A 179 -8.85 -16.10 0.70
N HIS A 180 -9.07 -15.42 -0.42
CA HIS A 180 -8.27 -14.25 -0.83
C HIS A 180 -9.03 -13.00 -0.42
N LYS A 181 -8.53 -12.32 0.61
CA LYS A 181 -9.11 -11.14 1.24
C LYS A 181 -8.57 -9.83 0.68
N ILE A 182 -7.31 -9.86 0.24
CA ILE A 182 -6.64 -8.73 -0.40
C ILE A 182 -5.90 -9.23 -1.62
N VAL A 183 -6.15 -8.61 -2.77
CA VAL A 183 -5.50 -8.94 -4.03
C VAL A 183 -4.76 -7.72 -4.56
N PHE A 184 -3.43 -7.80 -4.64
CA PHE A 184 -2.59 -6.71 -5.14
C PHE A 184 -2.12 -6.96 -6.58
N PHE A 185 -2.04 -5.90 -7.38
CA PHE A 185 -1.75 -5.95 -8.81
C PHE A 185 -0.46 -5.23 -9.15
N HIS A 186 0.62 -5.98 -9.38
CA HIS A 186 1.85 -5.40 -9.87
C HIS A 186 1.88 -5.29 -11.41
N GLY A 187 1.94 -4.05 -11.93
CA GLY A 187 1.94 -3.77 -13.36
C GLY A 187 0.59 -4.03 -14.04
N ARG A 188 0.59 -4.48 -15.30
CA ARG A 188 -0.65 -4.80 -16.06
C ARG A 188 -0.97 -6.30 -16.07
N PRO A 189 -2.23 -6.74 -15.92
CA PRO A 189 -3.43 -5.90 -15.87
C PRO A 189 -3.52 -5.10 -14.56
N ARG A 190 -4.20 -3.96 -14.64
CA ARG A 190 -4.65 -3.20 -13.47
C ARG A 190 -5.99 -3.78 -13.03
N PRO A 191 -6.48 -3.48 -11.81
CA PRO A 191 -7.79 -3.96 -11.36
C PRO A 191 -8.93 -3.75 -12.39
N TRP A 192 -8.97 -2.59 -13.06
CA TRP A 192 -9.99 -2.26 -14.08
C TRP A 192 -9.72 -2.82 -15.49
N HIS A 193 -8.65 -3.59 -15.70
CA HIS A 193 -8.34 -4.24 -16.97
C HIS A 193 -8.75 -5.72 -17.03
N GLN A 194 -9.44 -6.22 -16.00
CA GLN A 194 -9.88 -7.61 -15.88
C GLN A 194 -11.31 -7.66 -15.33
N ASP A 195 -11.97 -8.80 -15.51
CA ASP A 195 -13.38 -9.04 -15.21
C ASP A 195 -13.61 -10.18 -14.20
N ILE A 196 -12.54 -10.67 -13.57
CA ILE A 196 -12.54 -11.82 -12.64
C ILE A 196 -12.86 -11.38 -11.22
N ILE A 197 -12.26 -10.27 -10.78
CA ILE A 197 -12.40 -9.72 -9.43
C ILE A 197 -12.96 -8.30 -9.55
N GLU A 198 -14.07 -8.01 -8.90
CA GLU A 198 -14.64 -6.67 -8.91
C GLU A 198 -13.69 -5.67 -8.24
N TYR A 199 -13.48 -4.50 -8.87
CA TYR A 199 -12.64 -3.43 -8.37
C TYR A 199 -13.45 -2.29 -7.76
#